data_AF-A0A5Q4SSG4-F1
#
_entry.id   AF-A0A5Q4SSG4-F1
#
_cell.length_a   1.000
_cell.length_b   1.000
_cell.length_c   1.000
_cell.angle_alpha   90.00
_cell.angle_beta   90.00
_cell.angle_gamma   90.00
#
_symmetry.space_group_name_H-M   'P 1'
#
loop_
_entity.id
_entity.type
_entity.pdbx_description
1 polymer ?
#
loop_
_entity_poly.entity_id
_entity_poly.type
_entity_poly.pdbx_seq_one_letter_code
_entity_poly.pdbx_strand_id
1 'polypeptide(L)'
;VAWAGDIIQLQADNPAIKFSIPSAGYITSSDNMLIPAKARHKTNAEKLMDHYYELPVAARLAAYINYVCPVDGVAGELAKIDASMASNTLILPDRVMAAKSRSFRSLSAEEETAYEEKFAKLIGA
;
A
#
# COMPACT_ATOMS: atom_id res chain seq x y z
N VAL A 1 6.86 10.36 8.18
CA VAL A 1 5.83 10.04 7.15
C VAL A 1 4.90 9.00 7.75
N ALA A 2 3.60 9.03 7.45
CA ALA A 2 2.65 8.00 7.86
C ALA A 2 1.91 7.46 6.63
N TRP A 3 1.64 6.17 6.58
CA TRP A 3 0.90 5.54 5.50
C TRP A 3 -0.56 5.27 5.91
N ALA A 4 -1.46 5.19 4.94
CA ALA A 4 -2.89 5.07 5.21
C ALA A 4 -3.23 3.84 6.08
N GLY A 5 -2.57 2.70 5.83
CA GLY A 5 -2.76 1.49 6.63
C GLY A 5 -2.33 1.66 8.08
N ASP A 6 -1.23 2.36 8.35
CA ASP A 6 -0.79 2.67 9.72
C ASP A 6 -1.83 3.52 10.46
N ILE A 7 -2.43 4.49 9.76
CA ILE A 7 -3.45 5.36 10.33
C ILE A 7 -4.74 4.59 10.64
N ILE A 8 -5.15 3.64 9.79
CA ILE A 8 -6.30 2.76 10.07
C ILE A 8 -6.03 1.88 11.29
N GLN A 9 -4.84 1.30 11.40
CA GLN A 9 -4.46 0.50 12.56
C GLN A 9 -4.49 1.34 13.85
N LEU A 10 -3.95 2.57 13.81
CA LEU A 10 -3.98 3.50 14.95
C LEU A 10 -5.41 3.94 15.32
N GLN A 11 -6.35 3.97 14.37
CA GLN A 11 -7.75 4.30 14.63
C GLN A 11 -8.49 3.23 15.46
N ALA A 12 -8.03 1.98 15.41
CA ALA A 12 -8.58 0.91 16.24
C ALA A 12 -8.37 1.20 17.74
N ASP A 13 -7.22 1.77 18.10
CA ASP A 13 -6.90 2.15 19.47
C ASP A 13 -7.42 3.54 19.84
N ASN A 14 -7.41 4.49 18.89
CA ASN A 14 -7.84 5.86 19.12
C ASN A 14 -8.72 6.41 17.98
N PRO A 15 -10.05 6.43 18.14
CA PRO A 15 -10.96 6.88 17.09
C PRO A 15 -10.88 8.39 16.80
N ALA A 16 -10.17 9.17 17.62
CA ALA A 16 -9.92 10.59 17.36
C ALA A 16 -8.87 10.81 16.25
N ILE A 17 -8.05 9.80 15.95
CA ILE A 17 -7.12 9.85 14.82
C ILE A 17 -7.92 9.80 13.52
N LYS A 18 -7.60 10.67 12.56
CA LYS A 18 -8.29 10.74 11.26
C LYS A 18 -7.27 10.82 10.13
N PHE A 19 -7.52 10.07 9.05
CA PHE A 19 -6.79 10.23 7.79
C PHE A 19 -7.41 11.36 6.98
N SER A 20 -6.58 12.29 6.51
CA SER A 20 -7.01 13.39 5.65
C SER A 20 -6.20 13.40 4.37
N ILE A 21 -6.89 13.46 3.24
CA ILE A 21 -6.26 13.60 1.92
C ILE A 21 -6.13 15.10 1.62
N PRO A 22 -4.91 15.63 1.45
CA PRO A 22 -4.71 17.02 1.09
C PRO A 22 -5.42 17.40 -0.22
N SER A 23 -5.84 18.66 -0.35
CA SER A 23 -6.45 19.17 -1.58
C SER A 23 -5.51 19.06 -2.79
N ALA A 24 -4.20 19.10 -2.56
CA ALA A 24 -3.16 18.90 -3.58
C ALA A 24 -3.02 17.44 -4.05
N GLY A 25 -3.72 16.49 -3.41
CA GLY A 25 -3.57 15.06 -3.65
C GLY A 25 -2.64 14.38 -2.66
N TYR A 26 -2.31 13.12 -2.95
CA TYR A 26 -1.46 12.28 -2.10
C TYR A 26 -0.55 11.39 -2.94
N ILE A 27 0.53 10.89 -2.33
CA ILE A 27 1.46 9.97 -2.98
C ILE A 27 0.93 8.54 -2.87
N THR A 28 0.94 7.81 -3.98
CA THR A 28 0.77 6.35 -3.99
C THR A 28 2.14 5.70 -4.09
N SER A 29 2.33 4.64 -3.32
CA SER A 29 3.45 3.72 -3.43
C SER A 29 2.91 2.29 -3.50
N SER A 30 3.71 1.38 -4.06
CA SER A 30 3.42 -0.05 -4.12
C SER A 30 4.65 -0.82 -3.68
N ASP A 31 4.46 -1.73 -2.72
CA ASP A 31 5.46 -2.75 -2.40
C ASP A 31 5.23 -3.96 -3.30
N ASN A 32 6.29 -4.41 -3.97
CA ASN A 32 6.21 -5.45 -4.99
C ASN A 32 7.05 -6.66 -4.60
N MET A 33 6.50 -7.87 -4.77
CA MET A 33 7.27 -9.10 -4.70
C MET A 33 8.20 -9.21 -5.91
N LEU A 34 9.49 -9.43 -5.65
CA LEU A 34 10.51 -9.64 -6.69
C LEU A 34 11.22 -10.98 -6.46
N ILE A 35 11.56 -11.66 -7.55
CA ILE A 35 12.41 -12.85 -7.51
C ILE A 35 13.83 -12.45 -7.95
N PRO A 36 14.84 -12.51 -7.05
CA PRO A 36 16.22 -12.22 -7.42
C PRO A 36 16.75 -13.18 -8.50
N ALA A 37 17.57 -12.68 -9.43
CA ALA A 37 18.05 -13.43 -10.59
C ALA A 37 18.75 -14.77 -10.27
N LYS A 38 19.29 -14.93 -9.05
CA LYS A 38 20.00 -16.13 -8.60
C LYS A 38 19.26 -16.90 -7.50
N ALA A 39 17.94 -16.72 -7.39
CA ALA A 39 17.13 -17.43 -6.41
C ALA A 39 17.17 -18.96 -6.64
N ARG A 40 17.57 -19.72 -5.61
CA ARG A 40 17.71 -21.20 -5.68
C ARG A 40 16.37 -21.93 -5.81
N HIS A 41 15.26 -21.29 -5.43
CA HIS A 41 13.92 -21.90 -5.38
C HIS A 41 12.89 -21.03 -6.11
N LYS A 42 13.19 -20.61 -7.35
CA LYS A 42 12.33 -19.73 -8.16
C LYS A 42 10.88 -20.20 -8.24
N THR A 43 10.65 -21.46 -8.57
CA THR A 43 9.28 -22.02 -8.70
C THR A 43 8.48 -21.96 -7.40
N ASN A 44 9.13 -22.08 -6.24
CA ASN A 44 8.42 -21.95 -4.96
C ASN A 44 8.05 -20.49 -4.68
N ALA A 45 8.91 -19.54 -5.05
CA ALA A 45 8.60 -18.12 -4.95
C ALA A 45 7.44 -17.73 -5.87
N GLU A 46 7.41 -18.23 -7.11
CA GLU A 46 6.29 -18.02 -8.05
C GLU A 46 4.98 -18.55 -7.47
N LYS A 47 4.97 -19.78 -6.92
CA LYS A 47 3.78 -20.34 -6.25
C LYS A 47 3.30 -19.52 -5.06
N LEU A 48 4.22 -18.94 -4.28
CA LEU A 48 3.86 -18.05 -3.18
C LEU A 48 3.27 -16.74 -3.70
N MET A 49 3.83 -16.19 -4.78
CA MET A 49 3.28 -15.00 -5.43
C MET A 49 1.86 -15.28 -5.93
N ASP A 50 1.64 -16.39 -6.62
CA ASP A 50 0.30 -16.81 -7.09
C ASP A 50 -0.70 -16.94 -5.94
N HIS A 51 -0.29 -17.56 -4.83
CA HIS A 51 -1.15 -17.75 -3.65
C HIS A 51 -1.72 -16.43 -3.12
N TYR A 52 -0.92 -15.36 -3.07
CA TYR A 52 -1.38 -14.05 -2.59
C TYR A 52 -2.34 -13.34 -3.55
N TYR A 53 -2.43 -13.77 -4.81
CA TYR A 53 -3.38 -13.25 -5.79
C TYR A 53 -4.72 -14.00 -5.82
N GLU A 54 -4.85 -15.12 -5.10
CA GLU A 54 -6.15 -15.79 -4.91
C GLU A 54 -7.10 -14.89 -4.09
N LEU A 55 -8.33 -14.68 -4.55
CA LEU A 55 -9.26 -13.70 -3.93
C LEU A 55 -9.46 -13.89 -2.43
N PRO A 56 -9.69 -15.11 -1.88
CA PRO A 56 -9.87 -15.29 -0.44
C PRO A 56 -8.59 -14.97 0.36
N VAL A 57 -7.42 -15.21 -0.25
CA VAL A 57 -6.12 -14.96 0.38
C VAL A 57 -5.80 -13.47 0.38
N ALA A 58 -6.01 -12.80 -0.75
CA ALA A 58 -5.86 -11.35 -0.88
C ALA A 58 -6.79 -10.60 0.09
N ALA A 59 -8.04 -11.04 0.21
CA ALA A 59 -9.02 -10.47 1.15
C ALA A 59 -8.56 -10.64 2.60
N ARG A 60 -8.11 -11.84 2.99
CA ARG A 60 -7.59 -12.10 4.32
C ARG A 60 -6.36 -11.25 4.64
N LEU A 61 -5.45 -11.08 3.68
CA LEU A 61 -4.29 -10.22 3.86
C LEU A 61 -4.72 -8.75 4.03
N ALA A 62 -5.56 -8.23 3.14
CA ALA A 62 -6.04 -6.85 3.18
C ALA A 62 -6.77 -6.53 4.49
N ALA A 63 -7.62 -7.45 4.97
CA ALA A 63 -8.31 -7.31 6.25
C ALA A 63 -7.35 -7.29 7.44
N TYR A 64 -6.23 -8.01 7.34
CA TYR A 64 -5.24 -8.08 8.41
C TYR A 64 -4.39 -6.80 8.48
N ILE A 65 -3.87 -6.33 7.34
CA ILE A 65 -2.89 -5.22 7.33
C ILE A 65 -3.52 -3.84 7.12
N ASN A 66 -4.76 -3.77 6.62
CA ASN A 66 -5.49 -2.54 6.31
C ASN A 66 -4.83 -1.62 5.25
N TYR A 67 -4.07 -2.21 4.32
CA TYR A 67 -3.52 -1.49 3.16
C TYR A 67 -4.38 -1.68 1.91
N VAL A 68 -4.13 -0.85 0.90
CA VAL A 68 -4.80 -0.96 -0.40
C VAL A 68 -4.58 -2.34 -1.01
N CYS A 69 -5.66 -3.03 -1.36
CA CYS A 69 -5.58 -4.32 -2.05
C CYS A 69 -5.52 -4.12 -3.58
N PRO A 70 -4.49 -4.65 -4.28
CA PRO A 70 -4.37 -4.48 -5.73
C PRO A 70 -5.15 -5.53 -6.54
N VAL A 71 -5.78 -6.51 -5.90
CA VAL A 71 -6.45 -7.64 -6.57
C VAL A 71 -7.89 -7.25 -6.95
N ASP A 72 -8.16 -7.17 -8.24
CA ASP A 72 -9.51 -6.86 -8.75
C ASP A 72 -10.53 -7.95 -8.34
N GLY A 73 -11.76 -7.53 -8.04
CA GLY A 73 -12.83 -8.43 -7.57
C GLY A 73 -12.76 -8.85 -6.09
N VAL A 74 -11.75 -8.41 -5.32
CA VAL A 74 -11.58 -8.82 -3.91
C VAL A 74 -12.72 -8.38 -2.97
N ALA A 75 -13.49 -7.35 -3.35
CA ALA A 75 -14.50 -6.73 -2.48
C ALA A 75 -15.52 -7.74 -1.93
N GLY A 76 -15.93 -8.73 -2.75
CA GLY A 76 -16.87 -9.77 -2.34
C GLY A 76 -16.30 -10.71 -1.27
N GLU A 77 -15.04 -11.10 -1.38
CA GLU A 77 -14.37 -11.92 -0.35
C GLU A 77 -14.06 -11.10 0.91
N LEU A 78 -13.66 -9.83 0.75
CA LEU A 78 -13.42 -8.94 1.88
C LEU A 78 -14.70 -8.68 2.68
N ALA A 79 -15.84 -8.51 2.01
CA ALA A 79 -17.14 -8.30 2.67
C ALA A 79 -17.61 -9.50 3.52
N LYS A 80 -17.16 -10.72 3.19
CA LYS A 80 -17.43 -11.91 4.02
C LYS A 80 -16.65 -11.90 5.34
N ILE A 81 -15.51 -11.21 5.37
CA ILE A 81 -14.67 -11.03 6.56
C ILE A 81 -15.18 -9.82 7.36
N ASP A 82 -15.26 -8.67 6.70
CA ASP A 82 -15.76 -7.41 7.26
C ASP A 82 -16.34 -6.52 6.15
N ALA A 83 -17.67 -6.35 6.18
CA ALA A 83 -18.40 -5.53 5.21
C ALA A 83 -17.99 -4.04 5.26
N SER A 84 -17.57 -3.53 6.41
CA SER A 84 -17.13 -2.14 6.54
C SER A 84 -15.82 -1.89 5.79
N MET A 85 -14.89 -2.85 5.82
CA MET A 85 -13.63 -2.79 5.09
C MET A 85 -13.83 -2.81 3.57
N ALA A 86 -14.78 -3.61 3.08
CA ALA A 86 -15.14 -3.64 1.67
C ALA A 86 -15.69 -2.31 1.14
N SER A 87 -16.19 -1.44 2.02
CA SER A 87 -16.66 -0.09 1.70
C SER A 87 -15.65 1.02 2.02
N ASN A 88 -14.52 0.69 2.64
CA ASN A 88 -13.52 1.66 3.08
C ASN A 88 -12.60 2.03 1.90
N THR A 89 -12.71 3.27 1.42
CA THR A 89 -11.91 3.76 0.28
C THR A 89 -10.41 3.84 0.55
N LEU A 90 -9.98 3.78 1.82
CA LEU A 90 -8.57 3.68 2.18
C LEU A 90 -8.00 2.26 2.00
N ILE A 91 -8.86 1.25 1.89
CA ILE A 91 -8.51 -0.16 1.62
C ILE A 91 -8.85 -0.52 0.17
N LEU A 92 -10.00 -0.09 -0.34
CA LEU A 92 -10.45 -0.27 -1.73
C LEU A 92 -10.75 1.11 -2.36
N PRO A 93 -9.74 1.81 -2.91
CA PRO A 93 -9.92 3.13 -3.49
C PRO A 93 -10.94 3.16 -4.63
N ASP A 94 -11.86 4.11 -4.56
CA ASP A 94 -12.75 4.42 -5.68
C ASP A 94 -12.04 5.29 -6.74
N ARG A 95 -12.72 5.56 -7.85
CA ARG A 95 -12.17 6.39 -8.94
C ARG A 95 -11.83 7.81 -8.49
N VAL A 96 -12.57 8.37 -7.53
CA VAL A 96 -12.36 9.73 -7.02
C VAL A 96 -11.09 9.79 -6.20
N MET A 97 -10.87 8.81 -5.34
CA MET A 97 -9.66 8.66 -4.53
C MET A 97 -8.45 8.35 -5.41
N ALA A 98 -8.57 7.44 -6.38
CA ALA A 98 -7.50 7.13 -7.32
C ALA A 98 -7.08 8.36 -8.15
N ALA A 99 -8.02 9.19 -8.61
CA ALA A 99 -7.72 10.38 -9.42
C ALA A 99 -6.91 11.46 -8.66
N LYS A 100 -7.02 11.49 -7.33
CA LYS A 100 -6.26 12.40 -6.45
C LYS A 100 -4.84 11.91 -6.16
N SER A 101 -4.49 10.70 -6.57
CA SER A 101 -3.21 10.11 -6.28
C SER A 101 -2.17 10.38 -7.37
N ARG A 102 -0.90 10.39 -6.97
CA ARG A 102 0.26 10.52 -7.86
C ARG A 102 1.33 9.55 -7.40
N SER A 103 1.91 8.78 -8.32
CA SER A 103 3.13 8.03 -8.01
C SER A 103 4.32 8.96 -7.98
N PHE A 104 5.28 8.69 -7.10
CA PHE A 104 6.56 9.40 -7.15
C PHE A 104 7.30 8.98 -8.43
N ARG A 105 7.79 9.96 -9.19
CA ARG A 105 8.51 9.66 -10.44
C ARG A 105 9.86 9.03 -10.12
N SER A 106 10.40 8.28 -11.08
CA SER A 106 11.81 7.89 -11.04
C SER A 106 12.71 9.14 -11.06
N LEU A 107 13.79 9.08 -10.29
CA LEU A 107 14.83 10.09 -10.24
C LEU A 107 16.03 9.65 -11.08
N SER A 108 16.80 10.61 -11.59
CA SER A 108 18.17 10.31 -12.02
C SER A 108 19.07 10.06 -10.81
N ALA A 109 20.24 9.45 -11.00
CA ALA A 109 21.19 9.22 -9.92
C ALA A 109 21.67 10.53 -9.27
N GLU A 110 21.81 11.59 -10.07
CA GLU A 110 22.16 12.92 -9.59
C GLU A 110 21.04 13.53 -8.74
N GLU A 111 19.78 13.37 -9.16
CA GLU A 111 18.61 13.86 -8.41
C GLU A 111 18.44 13.11 -7.09
N GLU A 112 18.59 11.79 -7.11
CA GLU A 112 18.51 10.93 -5.92
C GLU A 112 19.56 11.33 -4.89
N THR A 113 20.83 11.39 -5.30
CA THR A 113 21.95 11.83 -4.44
C THR A 113 21.67 13.21 -3.84
N ALA A 114 21.25 14.17 -4.67
CA ALA A 114 20.99 15.53 -4.22
C ALA A 114 19.81 15.64 -3.24
N TYR A 115 18.78 14.79 -3.36
CA TYR A 115 17.66 14.76 -2.42
C TYR A 115 17.99 14.03 -1.13
N GLU A 116 18.72 12.91 -1.21
CA GLU A 116 19.20 12.18 -0.03
C GLU A 116 20.12 13.04 0.84
N GLU A 117 21.09 13.74 0.25
CA GLU A 117 21.98 14.65 0.98
C GLU A 117 21.21 15.77 1.69
N LYS A 118 20.23 16.37 0.99
CA LYS A 118 19.38 17.43 1.57
C LYS A 118 18.55 16.88 2.73
N PHE A 119 18.00 15.67 2.59
CA PHE A 119 17.20 15.06 3.64
C PHE A 119 18.06 14.65 4.84
N ALA A 120 19.24 14.06 4.62
CA ALA A 120 20.21 13.72 5.67
C ALA A 120 20.60 14.96 6.48
N LYS A 121 20.93 16.06 5.80
CA LYS A 121 21.22 17.34 6.46
C LYS A 121 20.03 17.88 7.25
N LEU A 122 18.81 17.75 6.73
CA LEU A 122 17.58 18.20 7.41
C LEU A 122 17.34 17.43 8.72
N ILE A 123 17.63 16.13 8.75
CA ILE A 123 17.43 15.27 9.94
C ILE A 123 18.65 15.23 10.87
N GLY A 124 19.78 15.85 10.49
CA GLY A 124 21.00 15.91 11.28
C GLY A 124 21.86 14.64 11.26
N ALA A 125 21.75 13.84 10.19
CA ALA A 125 22.56 12.65 9.94
C ALA A 125 23.92 12.99 9.31
#